data_AF-A0A3R7HM87-F1
#
_entry.id   AF-A0A3R7HM87-F1
#
_cell.length_a   1.000
_cell.length_b   1.000
_cell.length_c   1.000
_cell.angle_alpha   90.00
_cell.angle_beta   90.00
_cell.angle_gamma   90.00
#
_symmetry.space_group_name_H-M   'P 1'
#
loop_
_entity.id
_entity.type
_entity.pdbx_description
1 polymer ?
#
loop_
_entity_poly.entity_id
_entity_poly.type
_entity_poly.pdbx_seq_one_letter_code
_entity_poly.pdbx_strand_id
1 'polypeptide(L)'
;MTLESLPPPTARGLDPQRQQQHLQQFLDRGREPPTKRNPQRETNDVSDILGTRPLLKNHVFVNKQHFYDAHDIKGSTSMELHPKNWHVGDDDRFKQLPIEGTNSHPAGFRTDRVVNPLDPSYKLPTFTKAPPIEPKFLRDSYNVSDIEGTSMKTREIKHPRDALKLNDIAGAQSGWVPQHKRGLREHPPRDILNVKDITNVDFKSSRVTCV
;
A
#
# COMPACT_ATOMS: atom_id res chain seq x y z
N MET A 1 -32.80 0.74 -103.92
CA MET A 1 -31.52 0.45 -103.26
C MET A 1 -30.93 1.76 -102.78
N THR A 2 -31.06 2.05 -101.49
CA THR A 2 -30.45 3.20 -100.82
C THR A 2 -30.24 2.79 -99.36
N LEU A 3 -28.99 2.49 -98.99
CA LEU A 3 -28.59 2.24 -97.61
C LEU A 3 -28.21 3.60 -97.00
N GLU A 4 -29.08 4.11 -96.13
CA GLU A 4 -28.83 5.32 -95.35
C GLU A 4 -28.27 4.91 -93.98
N SER A 5 -27.06 5.36 -93.66
CA SER A 5 -26.34 5.03 -92.43
C SER A 5 -26.80 5.89 -91.26
N LEU A 6 -27.10 5.27 -90.12
CA LEU A 6 -27.49 5.94 -88.87
C LEU A 6 -26.31 6.73 -88.23
N PRO A 7 -26.57 7.88 -87.57
CA PRO A 7 -25.55 8.65 -86.87
C PRO A 7 -25.22 8.08 -85.47
N PRO A 8 -24.03 8.37 -84.91
CA PRO A 8 -23.60 7.84 -83.62
C PRO A 8 -24.31 8.51 -82.44
N PRO A 9 -24.49 7.80 -81.30
CA PRO A 9 -25.14 8.35 -80.12
C PRO A 9 -24.24 9.39 -79.45
N THR A 10 -24.80 10.57 -79.25
CA THR A 10 -24.23 11.68 -78.49
C THR A 10 -24.01 11.27 -77.03
N ALA A 11 -22.79 10.88 -76.69
CA ALA A 11 -22.34 10.81 -75.31
C ALA A 11 -22.37 12.24 -74.73
N ARG A 12 -23.26 12.50 -73.76
CA ARG A 12 -23.21 13.70 -72.93
C ARG A 12 -21.87 13.70 -72.18
N GLY A 13 -20.91 14.48 -72.68
CA GLY A 13 -19.62 14.70 -72.03
C GLY A 13 -19.82 15.34 -70.67
N LEU A 14 -19.61 14.57 -69.60
CA LEU A 14 -19.33 15.11 -68.29
C LEU A 14 -17.83 15.36 -68.23
N ASP A 15 -17.43 16.61 -67.97
CA ASP A 15 -16.03 17.00 -67.87
C ASP A 15 -15.25 16.03 -66.95
N PRO A 16 -14.16 15.41 -67.42
CA PRO A 16 -13.43 14.41 -66.65
C PRO A 16 -12.90 14.97 -65.32
N GLN A 17 -12.63 16.28 -65.27
CA GLN A 17 -12.25 16.97 -64.04
C GLN A 17 -13.38 17.07 -63.02
N ARG A 18 -14.64 17.25 -63.45
CA ARG A 18 -15.79 17.26 -62.53
C ARG A 18 -16.05 15.87 -61.94
N GLN A 19 -15.84 14.81 -62.73
CA GLN A 19 -15.95 13.44 -62.23
C GLN A 19 -14.87 13.12 -61.19
N GLN A 20 -13.64 13.58 -61.41
CA GLN A 20 -12.54 13.41 -60.45
C GLN A 20 -12.78 14.15 -59.14
N GLN A 21 -13.28 15.39 -59.20
CA GLN A 21 -13.65 16.16 -58.00
C GLN A 21 -14.80 15.51 -57.22
N HIS A 22 -15.81 14.97 -57.93
CA HIS A 22 -16.92 14.28 -57.29
C HIS A 22 -16.48 12.96 -56.61
N LEU A 23 -15.55 12.23 -57.23
CA LEU A 23 -14.94 11.04 -56.63
C LEU A 23 -14.10 11.38 -55.38
N GLN A 24 -13.32 12.47 -55.42
CA GLN A 24 -12.57 12.94 -54.24
C GLN A 24 -13.51 13.33 -53.09
N GLN A 25 -14.57 14.08 -53.37
CA GLN A 25 -15.58 14.41 -52.35
C GLN A 25 -16.28 13.18 -51.76
N PHE A 26 -16.42 12.11 -52.54
CA PHE A 26 -17.01 10.86 -52.06
C PHE A 26 -16.05 10.05 -51.17
N LEU A 27 -14.75 10.10 -51.46
CA LEU A 27 -13.72 9.45 -50.65
C LEU A 27 -13.46 10.20 -49.34
N ASP A 28 -13.53 11.54 -49.34
CA ASP A 28 -13.33 12.38 -48.16
C ASP A 28 -14.51 12.31 -47.17
N ARG A 29 -15.72 12.03 -47.66
CA ARG A 29 -16.91 11.81 -46.83
C ARG A 29 -17.03 10.34 -46.45
N GLY A 30 -16.30 9.92 -45.40
CA GLY A 30 -16.43 8.58 -44.82
C GLY A 30 -17.90 8.20 -44.57
N ARG A 31 -18.29 6.98 -44.96
CA ARG A 31 -19.67 6.48 -44.77
C ARG A 31 -19.91 6.15 -43.30
N GLU A 32 -20.86 6.84 -42.66
CA GLU A 32 -21.38 6.45 -41.34
C GLU A 32 -22.08 5.07 -41.43
N PRO A 33 -21.85 4.16 -40.47
CA PRO A 33 -22.52 2.87 -40.46
C PRO A 33 -24.03 3.04 -40.24
N PRO A 34 -24.88 2.23 -40.90
CA PRO A 34 -26.33 2.31 -40.71
C PRO A 34 -26.69 2.00 -39.24
N THR A 35 -27.58 2.81 -38.68
CA THR A 35 -28.07 2.63 -37.31
C THR A 35 -28.81 1.28 -37.18
N LYS A 36 -28.37 0.44 -36.23
CA LYS A 36 -28.98 -0.86 -35.96
C LYS A 36 -30.43 -0.64 -35.50
N ARG A 37 -31.40 -1.12 -36.27
CA ARG A 37 -32.82 -1.18 -35.86
C ARG A 37 -33.02 -2.45 -35.04
N ASN A 38 -33.33 -2.32 -33.76
CA ASN A 38 -33.77 -3.45 -32.95
C ASN A 38 -35.20 -3.84 -33.38
N PRO A 39 -35.50 -5.13 -33.64
CA PRO A 39 -36.86 -5.55 -33.94
C PRO A 39 -37.77 -5.30 -32.72
N GLN A 40 -38.99 -4.79 -32.98
CA GLN A 40 -39.97 -4.45 -31.94
C GLN A 40 -40.51 -5.66 -31.14
N ARG A 41 -40.27 -6.90 -31.61
CA ARG A 41 -40.72 -8.13 -30.96
C ARG A 41 -39.60 -9.15 -30.91
N GLU A 42 -39.48 -9.81 -29.78
CA GLU A 42 -38.65 -11.00 -29.64
C GLU A 42 -39.21 -12.10 -30.54
N THR A 43 -38.35 -12.71 -31.36
CA THR A 43 -38.72 -13.86 -32.15
C THR A 43 -39.05 -15.00 -31.17
N ASN A 44 -40.33 -15.40 -31.08
CA ASN A 44 -40.91 -16.46 -30.24
C ASN A 44 -41.75 -16.02 -29.01
N ASP A 45 -42.15 -14.76 -28.88
CA ASP A 45 -43.21 -14.41 -27.90
C ASP A 45 -44.58 -14.88 -28.39
N VAL A 46 -45.28 -15.65 -27.54
CA VAL A 46 -46.59 -16.27 -27.81
C VAL A 46 -47.66 -15.75 -26.85
N SER A 47 -47.32 -14.75 -26.02
CA SER A 47 -48.16 -14.25 -24.93
C SER A 47 -49.48 -13.62 -25.39
N ASP A 48 -49.55 -13.15 -26.63
CA ASP A 48 -50.71 -12.56 -27.27
C ASP A 48 -51.65 -13.59 -27.93
N ILE A 49 -51.27 -14.88 -27.96
CA ILE A 49 -52.10 -15.94 -28.53
C ILE A 49 -52.91 -16.60 -27.41
N LEU A 50 -54.23 -16.38 -27.44
CA LEU A 50 -55.15 -16.98 -26.48
C LEU A 50 -55.03 -18.51 -26.46
N GLY A 51 -54.81 -19.09 -25.28
CA GLY A 51 -54.78 -20.54 -25.06
C GLY A 51 -53.42 -21.23 -25.20
N THR A 52 -52.36 -20.50 -25.57
CA THR A 52 -51.00 -21.07 -25.69
C THR A 52 -50.21 -21.14 -24.38
N ARG A 53 -50.72 -20.50 -23.31
CA ARG A 53 -50.09 -20.53 -21.99
C ARG A 53 -50.19 -21.94 -21.38
N PRO A 54 -49.07 -22.58 -20.98
CA PRO A 54 -49.11 -23.87 -20.32
C PRO A 54 -49.78 -23.71 -18.94
N LEU A 55 -50.95 -24.33 -18.76
CA LEU A 55 -51.69 -24.31 -17.49
C LEU A 55 -51.86 -25.75 -16.99
N LEU A 56 -51.25 -26.05 -15.84
CA LEU A 56 -51.31 -27.37 -15.20
C LEU A 56 -52.74 -27.62 -14.67
N LYS A 57 -53.50 -28.49 -15.34
CA LYS A 57 -54.91 -28.82 -15.00
C LYS A 57 -55.13 -29.22 -13.54
N ASN A 58 -54.10 -29.74 -12.87
CA ASN A 58 -54.16 -30.21 -11.48
C ASN A 58 -54.34 -29.09 -10.45
N HIS A 59 -54.13 -27.83 -10.83
CA HIS A 59 -54.34 -26.65 -9.96
C HIS A 59 -55.73 -26.00 -10.14
N VAL A 60 -56.58 -26.53 -11.01
CA VAL A 60 -57.92 -25.99 -11.28
C VAL A 60 -58.95 -26.70 -10.39
N PHE A 61 -58.88 -26.50 -9.08
CA PHE A 61 -59.95 -26.85 -8.15
C PHE A 61 -60.61 -25.57 -7.65
N VAL A 62 -61.83 -25.29 -8.12
CA VAL A 62 -62.42 -23.94 -8.06
C VAL A 62 -63.23 -23.65 -6.78
N ASN A 63 -63.48 -24.63 -5.90
CA ASN A 63 -64.40 -24.42 -4.76
C ASN A 63 -64.00 -25.16 -3.47
N LYS A 64 -62.73 -25.15 -3.06
CA LYS A 64 -62.35 -25.56 -1.69
C LYS A 64 -62.23 -24.31 -0.82
N GLN A 65 -62.94 -24.26 0.30
CA GLN A 65 -62.73 -23.22 1.32
C GLN A 65 -61.28 -23.35 1.83
N HIS A 66 -60.49 -22.29 1.67
CA HIS A 66 -59.08 -22.28 2.03
C HIS A 66 -58.96 -21.93 3.52
N PHE A 67 -59.14 -22.93 4.40
CA PHE A 67 -59.16 -22.76 5.87
C PHE A 67 -57.87 -22.23 6.50
N TYR A 68 -56.80 -22.12 5.71
CA TYR A 68 -55.50 -21.62 6.14
C TYR A 68 -55.14 -20.30 5.45
N ASP A 69 -56.08 -19.69 4.71
CA ASP A 69 -55.83 -18.39 4.11
C ASP A 69 -55.98 -17.30 5.18
N ALA A 70 -54.89 -16.64 5.53
CA ALA A 70 -54.90 -15.63 6.58
C ALA A 70 -55.49 -14.28 6.10
N HIS A 71 -55.86 -14.16 4.82
CA HIS A 71 -56.36 -12.93 4.20
C HIS A 71 -57.84 -12.62 4.51
N ASP A 72 -58.62 -13.58 5.04
CA ASP A 72 -60.02 -13.40 5.40
C ASP A 72 -60.23 -12.68 6.75
N ILE A 73 -59.18 -12.66 7.59
CA ILE A 73 -59.17 -11.97 8.88
C ILE A 73 -58.55 -10.57 8.72
N LYS A 74 -59.32 -9.52 9.02
CA LYS A 74 -58.84 -8.14 8.94
C LYS A 74 -57.63 -7.92 9.86
N GLY A 75 -56.50 -7.53 9.28
CA GLY A 75 -55.26 -7.23 10.00
C GLY A 75 -54.37 -8.45 10.30
N SER A 76 -54.75 -9.63 9.83
CA SER A 76 -53.95 -10.85 9.96
C SER A 76 -52.69 -10.84 9.08
N THR A 77 -52.77 -10.21 7.89
CA THR A 77 -51.63 -10.05 7.00
C THR A 77 -50.93 -8.71 7.25
N SER A 78 -49.59 -8.71 7.18
CA SER A 78 -48.80 -7.48 7.21
C SER A 78 -49.17 -6.57 6.02
N MET A 79 -49.22 -5.25 6.26
CA MET A 79 -49.40 -4.29 5.17
C MET A 79 -48.22 -4.33 4.19
N GLU A 80 -48.47 -4.07 2.91
CA GLU A 80 -47.40 -3.90 1.94
C GLU A 80 -46.52 -2.71 2.35
N LEU A 81 -45.20 -2.94 2.47
CA LEU A 81 -44.25 -1.90 2.87
C LEU A 81 -44.18 -0.74 1.87
N HIS A 82 -44.31 -1.06 0.58
CA HIS A 82 -44.26 -0.11 -0.53
C HIS A 82 -45.45 -0.34 -1.47
N PRO A 83 -46.64 0.18 -1.11
CA PRO A 83 -47.82 0.06 -1.96
C PRO A 83 -47.56 0.74 -3.30
N LYS A 84 -47.76 0.01 -4.39
CA LYS A 84 -47.45 0.48 -5.76
C LYS A 84 -48.19 1.77 -6.14
N ASN A 85 -49.37 2.01 -5.55
CA ASN A 85 -50.26 3.12 -5.90
C ASN A 85 -50.61 3.98 -4.67
N TRP A 86 -49.61 4.43 -3.90
CA TRP A 86 -49.85 5.30 -2.75
C TRP A 86 -50.39 6.67 -3.19
N HIS A 87 -51.68 6.95 -2.92
CA HIS A 87 -52.33 8.24 -3.18
C HIS A 87 -52.10 8.84 -4.57
N VAL A 88 -51.96 8.01 -5.60
CA VAL A 88 -52.00 8.49 -6.99
C VAL A 88 -53.46 8.82 -7.28
N GLY A 89 -53.84 10.09 -7.11
CA GLY A 89 -55.14 10.57 -7.55
C GLY A 89 -55.29 10.33 -9.06
N ASP A 90 -56.49 9.92 -9.49
CA ASP A 90 -56.78 9.70 -10.92
C ASP A 90 -56.81 11.02 -11.72
N ASP A 91 -56.89 12.16 -11.02
CA ASP A 91 -56.93 13.50 -11.60
C ASP A 91 -55.59 13.90 -12.25
N ASP A 92 -55.56 13.97 -13.58
CA ASP A 92 -54.43 14.50 -14.36
C ASP A 92 -54.04 15.95 -14.02
N ARG A 93 -54.94 16.71 -13.36
CA ARG A 93 -54.70 18.10 -12.94
C ARG A 93 -53.63 18.25 -11.85
N PHE A 94 -53.37 17.20 -11.07
CA PHE A 94 -52.35 17.20 -10.02
C PHE A 94 -51.07 16.46 -10.43
N LYS A 95 -51.04 15.90 -11.64
CA LYS A 95 -49.81 15.35 -12.20
C LYS A 95 -48.98 16.51 -12.73
N GLN A 96 -47.75 16.66 -12.24
CA GLN A 96 -46.81 17.59 -12.83
C GLN A 96 -46.64 17.20 -14.31
N LEU A 97 -47.16 18.02 -15.22
CA LEU A 97 -46.82 17.88 -16.63
C LEU A 97 -45.29 17.94 -16.74
N PRO A 98 -44.65 17.10 -17.58
CA PRO A 98 -43.21 17.09 -17.70
C PRO A 98 -42.75 18.41 -18.33
N ILE A 99 -42.43 19.39 -17.49
CA ILE A 99 -41.74 20.62 -17.85
C ILE A 99 -40.26 20.24 -17.97
N GLU A 100 -39.54 20.84 -18.93
CA GLU A 100 -38.12 20.59 -19.09
C GLU A 100 -37.38 20.83 -17.75
N GLY A 101 -36.72 19.77 -17.24
CA GLY A 101 -35.99 19.81 -15.98
C GLY A 101 -36.74 19.32 -14.73
N THR A 102 -38.05 19.08 -14.76
CA THR A 102 -38.80 18.60 -13.56
C THR A 102 -38.78 17.08 -13.38
N ASN A 103 -38.50 16.34 -14.45
CA ASN A 103 -38.37 14.89 -14.37
C ASN A 103 -37.05 14.51 -13.71
N SER A 104 -37.13 13.68 -12.66
CA SER A 104 -35.93 13.08 -12.07
C SER A 104 -35.12 12.38 -13.17
N HIS A 105 -33.91 12.86 -13.40
CA HIS A 105 -32.98 12.13 -14.26
C HIS A 105 -32.58 10.86 -13.51
N PRO A 106 -32.50 9.71 -14.20
CA PRO A 106 -32.02 8.51 -13.55
C PRO A 106 -30.64 8.82 -12.96
N ALA A 107 -30.50 8.60 -11.65
CA ALA A 107 -29.24 8.73 -10.92
C ALA A 107 -28.28 7.58 -11.31
N GLY A 108 -28.05 7.42 -12.61
CA GLY A 108 -27.09 6.48 -13.15
C GLY A 108 -25.71 7.09 -13.01
N PHE A 109 -24.82 6.37 -12.35
CA PHE A 109 -23.40 6.67 -12.30
C PHE A 109 -22.82 6.59 -13.72
N ARG A 110 -22.77 7.73 -14.42
CA ARG A 110 -22.07 7.87 -15.69
C ARG A 110 -20.60 8.15 -15.39
N THR A 111 -19.71 7.34 -15.94
CA THR A 111 -18.26 7.58 -15.84
C THR A 111 -17.65 7.78 -17.20
N ASP A 112 -16.83 8.82 -17.33
CA ASP A 112 -15.98 9.07 -18.50
C ASP A 112 -14.69 8.21 -18.47
N ARG A 113 -14.71 7.06 -17.78
CA ARG A 113 -13.55 6.19 -17.65
C ARG A 113 -13.28 5.51 -18.99
N VAL A 114 -12.31 6.03 -19.74
CA VAL A 114 -11.73 5.39 -20.93
C VAL A 114 -10.63 4.42 -20.49
N VAL A 115 -11.00 3.39 -19.72
CA VAL A 115 -10.04 2.37 -19.25
C VAL A 115 -10.71 1.01 -19.34
N ASN A 116 -9.97 0.00 -19.81
CA ASN A 116 -10.43 -1.38 -19.88
C ASN A 116 -10.80 -1.87 -18.46
N PRO A 117 -12.06 -2.28 -18.19
CA PRO A 117 -12.46 -2.75 -16.87
C PRO A 117 -11.78 -4.06 -16.46
N LEU A 118 -11.30 -4.85 -17.42
CA LEU A 118 -10.59 -6.10 -17.15
C LEU A 118 -9.11 -5.87 -16.83
N ASP A 119 -8.56 -4.72 -17.21
CA ASP A 119 -7.16 -4.36 -16.98
C ASP A 119 -7.00 -2.84 -16.81
N PRO A 120 -7.31 -2.28 -15.63
CA PRO A 120 -7.24 -0.85 -15.41
C PRO A 120 -5.80 -0.36 -15.16
N SER A 121 -5.29 0.47 -16.07
CA SER A 121 -4.02 1.18 -15.87
C SER A 121 -4.19 2.42 -14.98
N TYR A 122 -4.06 2.25 -13.66
CA TYR A 122 -4.08 3.36 -12.72
C TYR A 122 -2.76 4.15 -12.71
N LYS A 123 -2.84 5.48 -12.64
CA LYS A 123 -1.69 6.34 -12.35
C LYS A 123 -1.43 6.31 -10.84
N LEU A 124 -0.47 5.49 -10.41
CA LEU A 124 -0.06 5.45 -9.02
C LEU A 124 0.75 6.70 -8.66
N PRO A 125 0.63 7.21 -7.42
CA PRO A 125 1.49 8.28 -6.95
C PRO A 125 2.94 7.81 -6.94
N THR A 126 3.78 8.45 -7.77
CA THR A 126 5.22 8.22 -7.82
C THR A 126 5.95 9.35 -7.11
N PHE A 127 6.99 9.02 -6.35
CA PHE A 127 7.87 10.01 -5.73
C PHE A 127 9.32 9.79 -6.17
N THR A 128 10.02 10.87 -6.48
CA THR A 128 11.45 10.87 -6.75
C THR A 128 12.21 11.02 -5.42
N LYS A 129 12.99 10.01 -5.05
CA LYS A 129 13.81 10.07 -3.82
C LYS A 129 14.75 11.28 -3.88
N ALA A 130 14.59 12.21 -2.94
CA ALA A 130 15.57 13.26 -2.73
C ALA A 130 16.91 12.61 -2.29
N PRO A 131 18.06 13.17 -2.71
CA PRO A 131 19.34 12.72 -2.20
C PRO A 131 19.37 12.91 -0.67
N PRO A 132 20.01 11.99 0.08
CA PRO A 132 20.14 12.14 1.52
C PRO A 132 20.91 13.43 1.83
N ILE A 133 20.34 14.28 2.68
CA ILE A 133 21.04 15.47 3.17
C ILE A 133 22.10 14.98 4.16
N GLU A 134 23.38 15.17 3.82
CA GLU A 134 24.47 14.89 4.76
C GLU A 134 24.36 15.85 5.96
N PRO A 135 24.35 15.34 7.20
CA PRO A 135 24.29 16.19 8.37
C PRO A 135 25.55 17.05 8.44
N LYS A 136 25.40 18.36 8.25
CA LYS A 136 26.47 19.33 8.45
C LYS A 136 26.64 19.57 9.95
N PHE A 137 27.56 18.84 10.59
CA PHE A 137 27.94 19.09 11.98
C PHE A 137 28.63 20.46 12.08
N LEU A 138 27.87 21.50 12.42
CA LEU A 138 28.38 22.87 12.55
C LEU A 138 29.27 23.05 13.79
N ARG A 139 29.06 22.23 14.82
CA ARG A 139 29.88 22.14 16.03
C ARG A 139 29.83 20.70 16.53
N ASP A 140 30.98 20.15 16.91
CA ASP A 140 31.03 18.89 17.61
C ASP A 140 30.76 19.16 19.10
N SER A 141 29.50 19.07 19.51
CA SER A 141 29.11 19.26 20.92
C SER A 141 29.70 18.21 21.86
N TYR A 142 30.27 17.12 21.32
CA TYR A 142 30.96 16.09 22.09
C TYR A 142 32.47 16.35 22.20
N ASN A 143 33.00 17.33 21.46
CA ASN A 143 34.39 17.71 21.59
C ASN A 143 34.58 18.56 22.86
N VAL A 144 35.17 17.95 23.87
CA VAL A 144 35.52 18.57 25.16
C VAL A 144 37.01 18.85 25.29
N SER A 145 37.76 18.88 24.18
CA SER A 145 39.22 19.06 24.18
C SER A 145 39.69 20.39 24.78
N ASP A 146 38.83 21.40 24.77
CA ASP A 146 39.06 22.75 25.29
C ASP A 146 38.82 22.88 26.80
N ILE A 147 38.21 21.87 27.44
CA ILE A 147 37.95 21.87 28.88
C ILE A 147 39.05 21.07 29.58
N GLU A 148 39.87 21.73 30.40
CA GLU A 148 40.93 21.05 31.13
C GLU A 148 40.37 19.99 32.09
N GLY A 149 40.89 18.76 32.01
CA GLY A 149 40.54 17.66 32.92
C GLY A 149 39.32 16.83 32.55
N THR A 150 38.61 17.14 31.46
CA THR A 150 37.50 16.32 30.94
C THR A 150 37.98 15.08 30.17
N SER A 151 39.12 15.18 29.49
CA SER A 151 39.71 14.05 28.78
C SER A 151 40.35 13.06 29.75
N MET A 152 40.16 11.76 29.48
CA MET A 152 40.84 10.72 30.24
C MET A 152 42.35 10.83 30.01
N LYS A 153 43.12 10.89 31.09
CA LYS A 153 44.58 10.81 30.99
C LYS A 153 44.96 9.38 30.60
N THR A 154 45.53 9.19 29.41
CA THR A 154 46.07 7.90 28.99
C THR A 154 47.16 7.49 29.98
N ARG A 155 46.92 6.40 30.72
CA ARG A 155 47.94 5.85 31.62
C ARG A 155 48.95 5.07 30.78
N GLU A 156 50.16 5.61 30.63
CA GLU A 156 51.27 4.87 30.05
C GLU A 156 51.70 3.74 31.02
N ILE A 157 51.30 2.51 30.71
CA ILE A 157 51.77 1.32 31.43
C ILE A 157 53.19 1.02 30.94
N LYS A 158 54.20 1.65 31.58
CA LYS A 158 55.62 1.48 31.21
C LYS A 158 56.12 0.04 31.30
N HIS A 159 55.49 -0.78 32.14
CA HIS A 159 55.86 -2.17 32.37
C HIS A 159 54.58 -3.01 32.42
N PRO A 160 54.14 -3.60 31.28
CA PRO A 160 53.01 -4.53 31.31
C PRO A 160 53.35 -5.70 32.25
N ARG A 161 52.33 -6.22 32.95
CA ARG A 161 52.52 -7.43 33.77
C ARG A 161 52.95 -8.55 32.84
N ASP A 162 54.03 -9.23 33.19
CA ASP A 162 54.46 -10.42 32.47
C ASP A 162 53.50 -11.57 32.82
N ALA A 163 52.68 -11.96 31.84
CA ALA A 163 51.62 -12.95 32.02
C ALA A 163 52.14 -14.36 32.33
N LEU A 164 53.41 -14.64 32.07
CA LEU A 164 54.03 -15.93 32.31
C LEU A 164 54.81 -15.98 33.64
N LYS A 165 54.84 -14.89 34.42
CA LYS A 165 55.43 -14.92 35.76
C LYS A 165 54.53 -15.71 36.69
N LEU A 166 55.05 -16.81 37.21
CA LEU A 166 54.38 -17.65 38.23
C LEU A 166 54.62 -17.15 39.66
N ASN A 167 55.33 -16.03 39.83
CA ASN A 167 55.80 -15.54 41.13
C ASN A 167 54.70 -14.82 41.93
N ASP A 168 53.64 -14.34 41.25
CA ASP A 168 52.51 -13.64 41.87
C ASP A 168 51.34 -14.56 42.24
N ILE A 169 51.43 -15.86 41.92
CA ILE A 169 50.46 -16.89 42.30
C ILE A 169 50.95 -17.61 43.54
N ALA A 170 50.14 -17.58 44.61
CA ALA A 170 50.42 -18.31 45.83
C ALA A 170 50.51 -19.83 45.56
N GLY A 171 51.64 -20.45 45.90
CA GLY A 171 51.85 -21.90 45.77
C GLY A 171 52.34 -22.39 44.41
N ALA A 172 52.50 -21.53 43.40
CA ALA A 172 52.89 -21.94 42.06
C ALA A 172 54.39 -22.31 41.92
N GLN A 173 55.23 -21.92 42.87
CA GLN A 173 56.66 -22.25 42.89
C GLN A 173 56.97 -23.39 43.86
N SER A 174 57.94 -24.24 43.52
CA SER A 174 58.42 -25.26 44.45
C SER A 174 59.06 -24.60 45.68
N GLY A 175 58.63 -25.01 46.87
CA GLY A 175 59.07 -24.37 48.12
C GLY A 175 58.45 -22.99 48.39
N TRP A 176 57.29 -22.68 47.80
CA TRP A 176 56.55 -21.46 48.11
C TRP A 176 56.21 -21.38 49.61
N VAL A 177 56.48 -20.21 50.20
CA VAL A 177 56.22 -19.88 51.60
C VAL A 177 55.64 -18.47 51.65
N PRO A 178 54.61 -18.19 52.50
CA PRO A 178 54.09 -16.84 52.69
C PRO A 178 55.19 -15.83 53.03
N GLN A 179 55.08 -14.59 52.55
CA GLN A 179 56.13 -13.56 52.71
C GLN A 179 56.58 -13.38 54.19
N HIS A 180 55.65 -13.43 55.14
CA HIS A 180 55.95 -13.31 56.57
C HIS A 180 56.77 -14.48 57.16
N LYS A 181 56.81 -15.64 56.48
CA LYS A 181 57.63 -16.81 56.84
C LYS A 181 58.90 -16.93 55.99
N ARG A 182 58.93 -16.28 54.83
CA ARG A 182 60.05 -16.30 53.89
C ARG A 182 61.34 -15.73 54.50
N GLY A 183 61.23 -14.63 55.25
CA GLY A 183 62.37 -14.00 55.91
C GLY A 183 63.10 -14.91 56.91
N LEU A 184 62.44 -15.94 57.44
CA LEU A 184 63.07 -16.92 58.34
C LEU A 184 63.91 -17.97 57.61
N ARG A 185 63.64 -18.19 56.32
CA ARG A 185 64.32 -19.17 55.46
C ARG A 185 65.41 -18.52 54.59
N GLU A 186 65.14 -17.34 54.04
CA GLU A 186 66.04 -16.66 53.10
C GLU A 186 67.14 -15.86 53.81
N HIS A 187 66.88 -15.36 55.02
CA HIS A 187 67.91 -14.67 55.79
C HIS A 187 68.65 -15.66 56.68
N PRO A 188 69.97 -15.48 56.87
CA PRO A 188 70.68 -16.22 57.91
C PRO A 188 69.98 -15.96 59.27
N PRO A 189 69.96 -16.96 60.17
CA PRO A 189 69.41 -16.77 61.50
C PRO A 189 70.04 -15.53 62.13
N ARG A 190 69.23 -14.73 62.84
CA ARG A 190 69.72 -13.56 63.55
C ARG A 190 70.84 -13.99 64.49
N ASP A 191 72.05 -13.54 64.22
CA ASP A 191 73.18 -13.75 65.10
C ASP A 191 73.03 -12.79 66.29
N ILE A 192 72.58 -13.33 67.42
CA ILE A 192 72.40 -12.57 68.67
C ILE A 192 73.73 -12.09 69.27
N LEU A 193 74.86 -12.62 68.80
CA LEU A 193 76.20 -12.21 69.20
C LEU A 193 76.82 -11.20 68.22
N ASN A 194 76.12 -10.84 67.14
CA ASN A 194 76.61 -9.86 66.19
C ASN A 194 76.40 -8.44 66.73
N VAL A 195 77.48 -7.87 67.27
CA VAL A 195 77.51 -6.53 67.88
C VAL A 195 78.02 -5.45 66.90
N LYS A 196 78.05 -5.75 65.58
CA LYS A 196 78.55 -4.82 64.55
C LYS A 196 77.79 -3.50 64.47
N ASP A 197 76.53 -3.49 64.88
CA ASP A 197 75.71 -2.28 64.99
C ASP A 197 76.13 -1.36 66.15
N ILE A 198 76.81 -1.89 67.16
CA ILE A 198 77.38 -1.13 68.29
C ILE A 198 78.84 -0.78 68.05
N THR A 199 79.62 -1.69 67.45
CA THR A 199 81.07 -1.50 67.26
C THR A 199 81.43 -0.74 65.99
N ASN A 200 80.55 -0.68 64.98
CA ASN A 200 80.81 0.15 63.80
C ASN A 200 80.64 1.63 64.15
N VAL A 201 81.73 2.37 63.98
CA VAL A 201 81.80 3.83 64.19
C VAL A 201 80.87 4.61 63.25
N ASP A 202 80.44 4.00 62.14
CA ASP A 202 79.66 4.64 61.08
C ASP A 202 78.13 4.52 61.24
N PHE A 203 77.62 4.06 62.39
CA PHE A 203 76.18 3.90 62.60
C PHE A 203 75.43 5.25 62.58
N LYS A 204 74.60 5.47 61.57
CA LYS A 204 73.69 6.63 61.46
C LYS A 204 72.24 6.19 61.66
N SER A 205 71.60 6.68 62.72
CA SER A 205 70.16 6.46 62.97
C SER A 205 69.33 7.30 61.99
N SER A 206 68.33 6.67 61.33
CA SER A 206 67.37 7.36 60.46
C SER A 206 66.14 7.90 61.21
N ARG A 207 66.13 7.83 62.55
CA ARG A 207 65.02 8.35 63.37
C ARG A 207 65.02 9.87 63.32
N VAL A 208 64.01 10.45 62.69
CA VAL A 208 63.70 11.88 62.77
C VAL A 208 62.97 12.11 64.09
N THR A 209 63.63 12.74 65.06
CA THR A 209 62.95 13.30 66.23
C THR A 209 62.44 14.67 65.84
N CYS A 210 61.13 14.85 65.78
CA CYS A 210 60.52 16.17 65.59
C CYS A 210 60.96 17.07 66.75
N VAL A 211 61.57 18.22 66.43
CA VAL A 211 61.87 19.32 67.36
C VAL A 211 60.81 20.38 67.17
#